data_AF-A0A0F8IRY4-F1
#
_entry.id   AF-A0A0F8IRY4-F1
#
_cell.length_a   1.000
_cell.length_b   1.000
_cell.length_c   1.000
_cell.angle_alpha   90.00
_cell.angle_beta   90.00
_cell.angle_gamma   90.00
#
_symmetry.space_group_name_H-M   'P 1'
#
loop_
_entity.id
_entity.type
_entity.pdbx_description
1 polymer ?
#
loop_
_entity_poly.entity_id
_entity_poly.type
_entity_poly.pdbx_seq_one_letter_code
_entity_poly.pdbx_strand_id
1 'polypeptide(L)' 'MNSVNFFLRGMNMPKYLVYYGVRDQSGCYDNHYYATVSANNPTHAIQLTAAWVPGIKEIDVRGTITKEIGNN' A
#
# COMPACT_ATOMS: atom_id res chain seq x y z
N MET A 1 -2.24 -11.76 -34.98
CA MET A 1 -2.87 -10.87 -33.98
C MET A 1 -2.17 -11.14 -32.66
N ASN A 2 -1.38 -10.19 -32.17
CA ASN A 2 -0.46 -10.40 -31.04
C ASN A 2 -1.24 -10.47 -29.73
N SER A 3 -1.25 -11.65 -29.12
CA SER A 3 -1.67 -11.87 -27.74
C SER A 3 -0.68 -11.18 -26.81
N VAL A 4 -1.06 -10.05 -26.22
CA VAL A 4 -0.32 -9.45 -25.12
C VAL A 4 -0.71 -10.17 -23.83
N ASN A 5 -0.22 -11.40 -23.68
CA ASN A 5 -0.15 -12.06 -22.38
C ASN A 5 0.99 -11.40 -21.59
N PHE A 6 0.72 -10.31 -20.88
CA PHE A 6 1.65 -9.77 -19.90
C PHE A 6 1.68 -10.73 -18.70
N PHE A 7 2.52 -11.77 -18.82
CA PHE A 7 2.98 -12.57 -17.69
C PHE A 7 3.78 -11.66 -16.74
N LEU A 8 3.11 -10.96 -15.83
CA LEU A 8 3.71 -10.43 -14.61
C LEU A 8 3.74 -11.53 -13.52
N ARG A 9 4.19 -12.73 -13.90
CA ARG A 9 4.54 -13.80 -12.97
C ARG A 9 6.06 -13.83 -12.86
N GLY A 10 6.66 -13.02 -11.98
CA GLY A 10 8.09 -13.14 -11.72
C GLY A 10 8.82 -11.95 -11.09
N MET A 11 8.22 -10.76 -11.05
CA MET A 11 8.76 -9.69 -10.22
C MET A 11 8.04 -9.69 -8.89
N ASN A 12 8.66 -10.28 -7.87
CA ASN A 12 8.20 -10.18 -6.49
C ASN A 12 8.35 -8.71 -6.06
N MET A 13 7.39 -7.86 -6.44
CA MET A 13 7.41 -6.45 -6.05
C MET A 13 7.43 -6.39 -4.52
N PRO A 14 8.37 -5.65 -3.92
CA PRO A 14 8.44 -5.57 -2.47
C PRO A 14 7.10 -5.03 -1.93
N LYS A 15 6.63 -5.69 -0.88
CA LYS A 15 5.44 -5.27 -0.14
C LYS A 15 5.88 -4.36 0.99
N TYR A 16 5.23 -3.22 1.14
CA TYR A 16 5.48 -2.25 2.19
C TYR A 16 4.31 -2.20 3.16
N LEU A 17 4.61 -2.10 4.45
CA LEU A 17 3.63 -1.79 5.48
C LEU A 17 3.52 -0.27 5.58
N VAL A 18 2.37 0.26 5.19
CA VAL A 18 2.08 1.69 5.22
C VAL A 18 1.15 1.97 6.40
N TYR A 19 1.51 2.97 7.20
CA TYR A 19 0.68 3.55 8.25
C TYR A 19 0.06 4.84 7.73
N TYR A 20 -1.21 5.07 8.04
CA TYR A 20 -1.88 6.30 7.63
C TYR A 20 -3.04 6.67 8.53
N GLY A 21 -3.33 7.96 8.62
CA GLY A 21 -4.54 8.51 9.24
C GLY A 21 -5.61 8.80 8.19
N VAL A 22 -6.87 8.53 8.50
CA VAL A 22 -8.02 8.96 7.68
C VAL A 22 -8.87 9.91 8.48
N ARG A 23 -9.33 10.97 7.83
CA ARG A 23 -10.26 11.91 8.43
C ARG A 23 -11.63 11.25 8.57
N ASP A 24 -12.19 11.24 9.78
CA ASP A 24 -13.56 10.83 10.00
C ASP A 24 -14.55 11.88 9.42
N GLN A 25 -15.83 11.54 9.39
CA GLN A 25 -16.90 12.44 8.90
C GLN A 25 -17.06 13.70 9.77
N SER A 26 -16.63 13.66 11.03
CA SER A 26 -16.61 14.78 11.97
C SER A 26 -15.38 15.70 11.76
N GLY A 27 -14.45 15.29 10.91
CA GLY A 27 -13.23 16.02 10.61
C GLY A 27 -12.05 15.72 11.53
N CYS A 28 -12.17 14.75 12.44
CA CYS A 28 -11.11 14.30 13.34
C CYS A 28 -10.16 13.31 12.64
N TYR A 29 -8.88 13.38 13.00
CA TYR A 29 -7.80 12.53 12.44
C TYR A 29 -7.39 11.39 13.37
N ASP A 30 -8.32 10.90 14.19
CA ASP A 30 -7.99 9.94 15.27
C ASP A 30 -8.00 8.47 14.81
N ASN A 31 -8.33 8.24 13.54
CA ASN A 31 -8.40 6.90 12.98
C ASN A 31 -7.14 6.60 12.18
N HIS A 32 -6.25 5.80 12.78
CA HIS A 32 -5.04 5.31 12.14
C HIS A 32 -5.17 3.86 11.71
N TYR A 33 -4.63 3.55 10.54
CA TYR A 33 -4.74 2.25 9.89
C TYR A 33 -3.39 1.80 9.34
N TYR A 34 -3.31 0.49 9.11
CA TYR A 34 -2.20 -0.14 8.42
C TYR A 34 -2.69 -0.81 7.14
N ALA A 35 -1.92 -0.66 6.06
CA ALA A 35 -2.15 -1.37 4.81
C ALA A 35 -0.85 -1.98 4.28
N THR A 36 -0.98 -3.04 3.49
CA THR A 36 0.11 -3.63 2.73
C THR A 36 0.02 -3.18 1.27
N VAL A 37 1.09 -2.59 0.75
CA VAL A 37 1.13 -2.05 -0.62
C VAL A 37 2.30 -2.65 -1.36
N SER A 38 2.02 -3.26 -2.51
CA SER A 38 3.07 -3.74 -3.42
C SER A 38 3.58 -2.57 -4.26
N ALA A 39 4.84 -2.18 -4.08
CA ALA A 39 5.42 -1.02 -4.77
C ALA A 39 6.90 -1.26 -5.09
N ASN A 40 7.48 -0.39 -5.93
CA ASN A 40 8.90 -0.51 -6.32
C ASN A 40 9.85 0.04 -5.24
N ASN A 41 9.40 1.00 -4.44
CA ASN A 41 10.16 1.66 -3.37
C ASN A 41 9.18 2.31 -2.36
N PRO A 42 9.65 2.77 -1.18
CA PRO A 42 8.79 3.39 -0.16
C PRO A 42 8.02 4.62 -0.65
N THR A 43 8.65 5.50 -1.44
CA THR A 43 7.99 6.70 -2.00
C THR A 43 6.84 6.32 -2.92
N HIS A 44 7.03 5.29 -3.75
CA HIS A 44 5.98 4.77 -4.61
C HIS A 44 4.83 4.15 -3.79
N ALA A 45 5.12 3.48 -2.68
CA ALA A 45 4.10 2.97 -1.77
C ALA A 45 3.24 4.10 -1.16
N ILE A 46 3.88 5.21 -0.76
CA ILE A 46 3.17 6.41 -0.26
C ILE A 46 2.26 6.99 -1.34
N GLN A 47 2.77 7.14 -2.57
CA GLN A 47 1.99 7.67 -3.70
C GLN A 47 0.77 6.81 -4.03
N LEU A 48 0.93 5.48 -4.05
CA LEU A 48 -0.18 4.55 -4.28
C LEU A 48 -1.22 4.62 -3.17
N THR A 49 -0.78 4.67 -1.91
CA THR A 49 -1.69 4.78 -0.76
C THR A 49 -2.48 6.09 -0.81
N ALA A 50 -1.80 7.20 -1.14
CA ALA A 50 -2.43 8.50 -1.30
C ALA A 50 -3.47 8.52 -2.43
N ALA A 51 -3.25 7.76 -3.51
CA ALA A 51 -4.15 7.67 -4.64
C ALA A 51 -5.39 6.79 -4.35
N TRP A 52 -5.27 5.76 -3.52
CA TRP A 52 -6.35 4.81 -3.24
C TRP A 52 -7.25 5.23 -2.07
N VAL A 53 -6.71 5.97 -1.10
CA VAL A 53 -7.43 6.37 0.11
C VAL A 53 -7.74 7.87 0.07
N PRO A 54 -8.98 8.28 -0.28
CA PRO A 54 -9.34 9.70 -0.29
C PRO A 54 -9.36 10.27 1.13
N GLY A 55 -8.85 11.50 1.29
CA GLY A 55 -8.85 12.20 2.59
C GLY A 55 -7.81 11.70 3.60
N ILE A 56 -6.83 10.94 3.13
CA ILE A 56 -5.69 10.45 3.92
C ILE A 56 -4.73 11.57 4.35
N LYS A 57 -4.16 11.44 5.55
CA LYS A 57 -3.05 12.23 6.08
C LYS A 57 -2.05 11.32 6.80
N GLU A 58 -0.89 11.87 7.16
CA GLU A 58 0.12 11.18 7.99
C GLU A 58 0.56 9.82 7.42
N ILE A 59 0.81 9.78 6.11
CA ILE A 59 1.26 8.56 5.44
C ILE A 59 2.74 8.33 5.74
N ASP A 60 3.06 7.15 6.27
CA ASP A 60 4.43 6.74 6.55
C ASP A 60 4.64 5.26 6.20
N VAL A 61 5.85 4.90 5.77
CA VAL A 61 6.22 3.50 5.53
C VAL A 61 6.91 2.97 6.77
N ARG A 62 6.24 2.06 7.48
CA ARG A 62 6.72 1.49 8.75
C ARG A 62 7.62 0.26 8.56
N GLY A 63 7.63 -0.32 7.36
CA GLY A 63 8.54 -1.43 7.07
C GLY A 63 8.29 -2.10 5.72
N THR A 64 9.11 -3.10 5.44
CA THR A 64 8.99 -3.98 4.26
C THR A 64 8.57 -5.36 4.72
N ILE A 65 7.54 -5.92 4.09
CA ILE A 65 7.06 -7.27 4.34
C ILE A 65 7.93 -8.24 3.54
N THR A 66 8.72 -9.05 4.27
CA THR A 66 9.63 -10.05 3.68
C THR A 66 9.02 -11.45 3.63
N LYS A 67 7.98 -11.71 4.43
CA LYS A 67 7.27 -12.99 4.48
C LYS A 67 5.82 -12.75 4.90
N GLU A 68 4.87 -13.28 4.14
CA GLU A 68 3.47 -13.39 4.57
C GLU A 68 3.26 -14.78 5.19
N ILE A 69 2.61 -14.81 6.35
CA ILE A 69 2.14 -16.05 6.97
C ILE A 69 0.65 -16.13 6.62
N GLY A 70 0.30 -17.04 5.70
CA GLY A 70 -1.10 -17.34 5.38
C GLY A 70 -1.67 -18.37 6.36
N ASN A 71 -2.96 -18.25 6.66
CA ASN A 71 -3.69 -19.33 7.33
C ASN A 71 -4.08 -20.33 6.24
N ASN A 72 -3.50 -21.53 6.27
CA ASN A 72 -3.89 -22.65 5.39
C ASN A 72 -5.14 -23.33 5.96
#